data_AF-A0A946SI46-F1
#
_entry.id   AF-A0A946SI46-F1
#
_cell.length_a   1.000
_cell.length_b   1.000
_cell.length_c   1.000
_cell.angle_alpha   90.00
_cell.angle_beta   90.00
_cell.angle_gamma   90.00
#
_symmetry.space_group_name_H-M   'P 1'
#
loop_
_entity.id
_entity.type
_entity.pdbx_description
1 polymer ?
#
loop_
_entity_poly.entity_id
_entity_poly.type
_entity_poly.pdbx_seq_one_letter_code
_entity_poly.pdbx_strand_id
1 'polypeptide(L)'
;MKPIVAARHLGADASDDAIREALFAMLDDIDGLAASLGAMKRIAVKANIGIMDVRLHRGRQTALTDPSVVAATIAWMRSHTDAEIVVGDATTDTRCHEVADAIGLTEPLARSHARIVDYNDEPYTTFRVPDGGLMFREYVMSEHMASADAVVSLAKMKSHLATGATLTMKNLFGIPPCKVYGTPRRYLHAAIRLPRVLADIGLILRPTINVIDGIVGQTQKEWHGPAVDSGWLIAGNNTVATDAVGMTVMGVDPAGDYPDSPFHFDRNPVKLASERGLGPVDLAEMDVRGDALFASDAFFSDRHMEPDLLDDIRHSVAEQAELFQDRRDAYVDEYAGQVIGLYDGDVIHAGPDLDNLKSRGEIAREQGQRNKGLYLKRVVPAPEEIETYSVYESLLAGARA
;
A
#
# COMPACT_ATOMS: atom_id res chain seq x y z
N MET A 1 -12.92 -12.48 17.71
CA MET A 1 -14.16 -11.84 17.21
C MET A 1 -14.00 -11.73 15.70
N LYS A 2 -15.05 -11.98 14.91
CA LYS A 2 -14.97 -11.81 13.45
C LYS A 2 -14.71 -10.33 13.12
N PRO A 3 -13.90 -10.00 12.10
CA PRO A 3 -13.81 -8.64 11.60
C PRO A 3 -15.16 -8.13 11.13
N ILE A 4 -15.42 -6.84 11.32
CA ILE A 4 -16.65 -6.18 10.87
C ILE A 4 -16.29 -5.27 9.71
N VAL A 5 -17.02 -5.40 8.61
CA VAL A 5 -16.87 -4.55 7.41
C VAL A 5 -18.25 -4.05 6.99
N ALA A 6 -18.45 -2.74 7.02
CA ALA A 6 -19.64 -2.09 6.51
C ALA A 6 -19.41 -1.64 5.06
N ALA A 7 -20.39 -1.85 4.18
CA ALA A 7 -20.37 -1.39 2.80
C ALA A 7 -21.70 -0.71 2.43
N ARG A 8 -21.65 0.44 1.77
CA ARG A 8 -22.84 1.17 1.29
C ARG A 8 -22.63 1.68 -0.12
N HIS A 9 -23.69 1.64 -0.93
CA HIS A 9 -23.67 2.14 -2.30
C HIS A 9 -24.45 3.46 -2.39
N LEU A 10 -23.74 4.56 -2.63
CA LEU A 10 -24.27 5.92 -2.66
C LEU A 10 -24.47 6.48 -4.07
N GLY A 11 -23.87 5.83 -5.08
CA GLY A 11 -23.77 6.38 -6.44
C GLY A 11 -22.62 7.39 -6.58
N ALA A 12 -22.13 7.58 -7.81
CA ALA A 12 -20.95 8.40 -8.09
C ALA A 12 -21.17 9.92 -7.97
N ASP A 13 -22.42 10.36 -7.91
CA ASP A 13 -22.88 11.75 -7.74
C ASP A 13 -23.37 12.07 -6.33
N ALA A 14 -23.13 11.17 -5.36
CA ALA A 14 -23.47 11.38 -3.95
C ALA A 14 -22.94 12.74 -3.44
N SER A 15 -23.75 13.45 -2.64
CA SER A 15 -23.35 14.73 -2.03
C SER A 15 -22.41 14.52 -0.84
N ASP A 16 -21.68 15.56 -0.44
CA ASP A 16 -20.80 15.51 0.74
C ASP A 16 -21.56 15.13 2.01
N ASP A 17 -22.79 15.62 2.16
CA ASP A 17 -23.65 15.29 3.31
C ASP A 17 -24.06 13.82 3.29
N ALA A 18 -24.44 13.26 2.13
CA ALA A 18 -24.79 11.86 2.00
C ALA A 18 -23.58 10.95 2.32
N ILE A 19 -22.38 11.34 1.87
CA ILE A 19 -21.13 10.64 2.19
C ILE A 19 -20.87 10.68 3.69
N ARG A 20 -21.01 11.85 4.31
CA ARG A 20 -20.80 12.03 5.76
C ARG A 20 -21.77 11.19 6.59
N GLU A 21 -23.06 11.24 6.28
CA GLU A 21 -24.11 10.49 6.98
C GLU A 21 -23.91 8.98 6.85
N ALA A 22 -23.60 8.51 5.64
CA ALA A 22 -23.32 7.11 5.39
C ALA A 22 -22.08 6.63 6.15
N LEU A 23 -20.98 7.40 6.11
CA LEU A 23 -19.74 7.03 6.78
C LEU A 23 -19.89 7.01 8.30
N PHE A 24 -20.60 8.00 8.89
CA PHE A 24 -20.91 8.01 10.32
C PHE A 24 -21.66 6.75 10.71
N ALA A 25 -22.76 6.44 10.01
CA ALA A 25 -23.54 5.24 10.28
C ALA A 25 -22.71 3.96 10.13
N MET A 26 -21.88 3.85 9.10
CA MET A 26 -21.01 2.69 8.88
C MET A 26 -19.97 2.50 9.98
N LEU A 27 -19.38 3.58 10.50
CA LEU A 27 -18.38 3.51 11.57
C LEU A 27 -19.02 3.28 12.94
N ASP A 28 -20.21 3.82 13.19
CA ASP A 28 -21.03 3.52 14.37
C ASP A 28 -21.49 2.06 14.39
N ASP A 29 -21.73 1.48 13.20
CA ASP A 29 -22.05 0.06 13.00
C ASP A 29 -20.83 -0.86 13.23
N ILE A 30 -19.64 -0.38 13.62
CA ILE A 30 -18.50 -1.23 13.98
C ILE A 30 -18.41 -1.36 15.50
N ASP A 31 -18.75 -2.55 16.00
CA ASP A 31 -18.87 -2.81 17.44
C ASP A 31 -17.60 -2.43 18.21
N GLY A 32 -17.76 -1.59 19.23
CA GLY A 32 -16.69 -1.17 20.12
C GLY A 32 -15.69 -0.15 19.55
N LEU A 33 -15.81 0.23 18.28
CA LEU A 33 -14.85 1.13 17.63
C LEU A 33 -14.84 2.52 18.29
N ALA A 34 -16.01 3.14 18.46
CA ALA A 34 -16.15 4.44 19.12
C ALA A 34 -15.56 4.44 20.54
N ALA A 35 -15.86 3.39 21.33
CA ALA A 35 -15.33 3.23 22.68
C ALA A 35 -13.80 3.08 22.70
N SER A 36 -13.23 2.35 21.72
CA SER A 36 -11.78 2.18 21.59
C SER A 36 -11.07 3.50 21.29
N LEU A 37 -11.65 4.36 20.44
CA LEU A 37 -11.08 5.66 20.10
C LEU A 37 -11.05 6.63 21.29
N GLY A 38 -12.07 6.60 22.14
CA GLY A 38 -12.15 7.47 23.32
C GLY A 38 -11.02 7.26 24.33
N ALA A 39 -10.33 6.11 24.29
CA ALA A 39 -9.18 5.82 25.12
C ALA A 39 -7.83 6.27 24.51
N MET A 40 -7.80 6.59 23.21
CA MET A 40 -6.58 6.95 22.49
C MET A 40 -6.17 8.39 22.77
N LYS A 41 -4.86 8.65 22.74
CA LYS A 41 -4.25 9.98 22.89
C LYS A 41 -3.67 10.49 21.59
N ARG A 42 -3.23 9.60 20.71
CA ARG A 42 -2.68 9.94 19.39
C ARG A 42 -3.17 8.98 18.30
N ILE A 43 -3.63 9.54 17.19
CA ILE A 43 -4.09 8.80 16.01
C ILE A 43 -3.32 9.30 14.79
N ALA A 44 -2.72 8.37 14.04
CA ALA A 44 -2.07 8.66 12.77
C ALA A 44 -2.93 8.18 11.60
N VAL A 45 -3.21 9.08 10.66
CA VAL A 45 -4.09 8.83 9.52
C VAL A 45 -3.30 8.89 8.22
N LYS A 46 -3.25 7.76 7.51
CA LYS A 46 -2.72 7.65 6.17
C LYS A 46 -3.82 7.94 5.14
N ALA A 47 -3.91 9.18 4.69
CA ALA A 47 -4.74 9.54 3.55
C ALA A 47 -3.98 9.25 2.23
N ASN A 48 -4.66 8.80 1.18
CA ASN A 48 -4.06 8.69 -0.15
C ASN A 48 -3.96 10.06 -0.82
N ILE A 49 -2.90 10.80 -0.48
CA ILE A 49 -2.55 12.14 -1.00
C ILE A 49 -1.10 12.17 -1.49
N GLY A 50 -0.60 11.04 -2.00
CA GLY A 50 0.83 10.79 -2.19
C GLY A 50 1.49 11.46 -3.40
N ILE A 51 0.70 12.05 -4.31
CA ILE A 51 1.16 12.84 -5.46
C ILE A 51 0.18 13.97 -5.79
N MET A 52 0.62 14.97 -6.56
CA MET A 52 -0.24 16.05 -7.07
C MET A 52 -1.11 15.63 -8.28
N ASP A 53 -2.02 14.66 -8.11
CA ASP A 53 -2.94 14.19 -9.17
C ASP A 53 -4.39 14.65 -8.93
N VAL A 54 -4.61 15.97 -9.06
CA VAL A 54 -5.93 16.60 -8.89
C VAL A 54 -6.75 16.43 -10.17
N ARG A 55 -7.43 15.29 -10.29
CA ARG A 55 -8.33 14.99 -11.40
C ARG A 55 -9.71 14.62 -10.90
N LEU A 56 -10.69 15.36 -11.39
CA LEU A 56 -12.08 15.21 -11.00
C LEU A 56 -12.89 14.48 -12.07
N HIS A 57 -13.78 13.62 -11.61
CA HIS A 57 -14.86 13.06 -12.41
C HIS A 57 -16.15 13.18 -11.59
N ARG A 58 -17.19 13.77 -12.17
CA ARG A 58 -18.43 14.16 -11.43
C ARG A 58 -18.17 15.02 -10.18
N GLY A 59 -17.13 15.84 -10.20
CA GLY A 59 -16.73 16.67 -9.05
C GLY A 59 -16.03 15.89 -7.94
N ARG A 60 -15.73 14.61 -8.12
CA ARG A 60 -15.05 13.74 -7.15
C ARG A 60 -13.64 13.40 -7.58
N GLN A 61 -12.73 13.22 -6.62
CA GLN A 61 -11.35 12.80 -6.91
C GLN A 61 -11.32 11.40 -7.53
N THR A 62 -10.47 11.22 -8.53
CA THR A 62 -10.30 9.93 -9.22
C THR A 62 -9.13 9.10 -8.66
N ALA A 63 -8.00 9.75 -8.35
CA ALA A 63 -6.77 9.06 -7.96
C ALA A 63 -6.41 9.17 -6.48
N LEU A 64 -6.75 10.30 -5.86
CA LEU A 64 -6.57 10.62 -4.44
C LEU A 64 -7.87 10.31 -3.70
N THR A 65 -7.81 10.01 -2.39
CA THR A 65 -9.04 9.87 -1.60
C THR A 65 -9.80 11.20 -1.62
N ASP A 66 -11.11 11.14 -1.83
CA ASP A 66 -11.95 12.34 -1.92
C ASP A 66 -11.90 13.14 -0.60
N PRO A 67 -11.73 14.47 -0.66
CA PRO A 67 -11.65 15.31 0.54
C PRO A 67 -12.90 15.16 1.43
N SER A 68 -14.08 14.89 0.86
CA SER A 68 -15.31 14.67 1.64
C SER A 68 -15.25 13.40 2.49
N VAL A 69 -14.65 12.31 1.98
CA VAL A 69 -14.46 11.05 2.71
C VAL A 69 -13.42 11.22 3.82
N VAL A 70 -12.30 11.89 3.52
CA VAL A 70 -11.29 12.19 4.54
C VAL A 70 -11.90 13.05 5.65
N ALA A 71 -12.51 14.17 5.29
CA ALA A 71 -13.13 15.09 6.24
C ALA A 71 -14.20 14.42 7.10
N ALA A 72 -15.08 13.61 6.51
CA ALA A 72 -16.09 12.87 7.24
C ALA A 72 -15.48 11.86 8.22
N THR A 73 -14.42 11.14 7.82
CA THR A 73 -13.74 10.21 8.73
C THR A 73 -13.14 10.96 9.92
N ILE A 74 -12.42 12.06 9.66
CA ILE A 74 -11.80 12.86 10.73
C ILE A 74 -12.87 13.44 11.67
N ALA A 75 -13.98 13.96 11.12
CA ALA A 75 -15.07 14.52 11.91
C ALA A 75 -15.72 13.45 12.81
N TRP A 76 -15.92 12.24 12.31
CA TRP A 76 -16.44 11.12 13.10
C TRP A 76 -15.49 10.72 14.23
N MET A 77 -14.18 10.63 13.95
CA MET A 77 -13.21 10.35 15.00
C MET A 77 -13.23 11.44 16.07
N ARG A 78 -13.27 12.71 15.65
CA ARG A 78 -13.29 13.86 16.56
C ARG A 78 -14.54 13.90 17.44
N SER A 79 -15.69 13.38 17.02
CA SER A 79 -16.88 13.29 17.88
C SER A 79 -16.78 12.20 18.98
N HIS A 80 -15.76 11.34 18.91
CA HIS A 80 -15.56 10.22 19.83
C HIS A 80 -14.24 10.27 20.60
N THR A 81 -13.35 11.22 20.30
CA THR A 81 -12.07 11.34 20.99
C THR A 81 -11.48 12.76 20.95
N ASP A 82 -10.75 13.11 22.00
CA ASP A 82 -9.91 14.31 22.08
C ASP A 82 -8.45 14.06 21.66
N ALA A 83 -8.13 12.87 21.13
CA ALA A 83 -6.79 12.50 20.69
C ALA A 83 -6.18 13.54 19.71
N GLU A 84 -4.86 13.67 19.75
CA GLU A 84 -4.12 14.33 18.67
C GLU A 84 -4.30 13.52 17.38
N ILE A 85 -4.81 14.15 16.33
CA ILE A 85 -4.98 13.53 15.01
C ILE A 85 -3.97 14.15 14.05
N VAL A 86 -3.09 13.33 13.49
CA VAL A 86 -2.21 13.72 12.38
C VAL A 86 -2.64 13.01 11.10
N VAL A 87 -2.75 13.74 10.00
CA VAL A 87 -3.10 13.22 8.67
C VAL A 87 -1.91 13.43 7.76
N GLY A 88 -1.50 12.40 7.03
CA GLY A 88 -0.34 12.52 6.17
C GLY A 88 -0.17 11.39 5.17
N ASP A 89 0.90 11.53 4.39
CA ASP A 89 1.44 10.60 3.42
C ASP A 89 2.96 10.85 3.33
N ALA A 90 3.70 9.93 2.75
CA ALA A 90 5.07 10.14 2.30
C ALA A 90 4.99 10.41 0.79
N THR A 91 4.70 11.65 0.46
CA THR A 91 4.56 12.11 -0.94
C THR A 91 5.81 11.85 -1.78
N THR A 92 5.63 11.74 -3.09
CA THR A 92 6.73 11.45 -4.03
C THR A 92 7.43 12.71 -4.53
N ASP A 93 6.66 13.73 -4.91
CA ASP A 93 7.12 14.87 -5.71
C ASP A 93 6.67 16.24 -5.18
N THR A 94 5.87 16.26 -4.12
CA THR A 94 5.27 17.46 -3.52
C THR A 94 5.19 17.29 -2.01
N ARG A 95 4.68 18.28 -1.28
CA ARG A 95 4.45 18.22 0.17
C ARG A 95 2.99 17.90 0.46
N CYS A 96 2.71 17.16 1.53
CA CYS A 96 1.34 16.80 1.90
C CYS A 96 0.40 18.01 2.05
N HIS A 97 0.90 19.13 2.59
CA HIS A 97 0.10 20.35 2.75
C HIS A 97 -0.30 20.99 1.41
N GLU A 98 0.55 20.89 0.38
CA GLU A 98 0.25 21.40 -0.96
C GLU A 98 -0.85 20.58 -1.61
N VAL A 99 -0.78 19.25 -1.50
CA VAL A 99 -1.84 18.36 -2.01
C VAL A 99 -3.15 18.58 -1.26
N ALA A 100 -3.09 18.69 0.07
CA ALA A 100 -4.26 18.95 0.91
C ALA A 100 -4.95 20.27 0.54
N ASP A 101 -4.18 21.32 0.26
CA ASP A 101 -4.73 22.60 -0.21
C ASP A 101 -5.38 22.46 -1.59
N ALA A 102 -4.68 21.82 -2.53
CA ALA A 102 -5.14 21.65 -3.90
C ALA A 102 -6.43 20.82 -4.02
N ILE A 103 -6.69 19.90 -3.08
CA ILE A 103 -7.94 19.12 -3.03
C ILE A 103 -8.99 19.71 -2.07
N GLY A 104 -8.72 20.85 -1.41
CA GLY A 104 -9.68 21.49 -0.51
C GLY A 104 -9.83 20.84 0.87
N LEU A 105 -8.81 20.11 1.33
CA LEU A 105 -8.79 19.39 2.60
C LEU A 105 -8.27 20.23 3.79
N THR A 106 -7.51 21.30 3.53
CA THR A 106 -6.90 22.16 4.57
C THR A 106 -7.91 22.64 5.62
N GLU A 107 -9.00 23.26 5.15
CA GLU A 107 -10.01 23.88 6.01
C GLU A 107 -10.86 22.83 6.78
N PRO A 108 -11.32 21.72 6.16
CA PRO A 108 -11.92 20.61 6.91
C PRO A 108 -11.05 20.01 8.03
N LEU A 109 -9.73 19.88 7.81
CA LEU A 109 -8.80 19.41 8.85
C LEU A 109 -8.69 20.41 10.00
N ALA A 110 -8.58 21.71 9.68
CA ALA A 110 -8.50 22.77 10.68
C ALA A 110 -9.73 22.79 11.60
N ARG A 111 -10.94 22.67 11.04
CA ARG A 111 -12.20 22.58 11.80
C ARG A 111 -12.26 21.39 12.75
N SER A 112 -11.57 20.30 12.41
CA SER A 112 -11.52 19.08 13.23
C SER A 112 -10.32 19.03 14.17
N HIS A 113 -9.54 20.12 14.24
CA HIS A 113 -8.28 20.20 14.98
C HIS A 113 -7.31 19.06 14.62
N ALA A 114 -7.29 18.66 13.34
CA ALA A 114 -6.36 17.67 12.80
C ALA A 114 -5.22 18.40 12.08
N ARG A 115 -3.99 17.88 12.22
CA ARG A 115 -2.80 18.49 11.61
C ARG A 115 -2.38 17.69 10.39
N ILE A 116 -2.11 18.38 9.28
CA ILE A 116 -1.43 17.77 8.14
C ILE A 116 0.07 17.64 8.45
N VAL A 117 0.66 16.47 8.18
CA VAL A 117 2.08 16.18 8.34
C VAL A 117 2.61 15.46 7.09
N ASP A 118 3.91 15.53 6.86
CA ASP A 118 4.57 14.78 5.79
C ASP A 118 5.40 13.65 6.42
N TYR A 119 5.12 12.40 6.06
CA TYR A 119 5.85 11.25 6.60
C TYR A 119 7.27 11.12 6.02
N ASN A 120 7.64 11.96 5.04
CA ASN A 120 9.04 12.16 4.65
C ASN A 120 9.81 13.08 5.62
N ASP A 121 9.18 13.70 6.60
CA ASP A 121 9.90 14.50 7.59
C ASP A 121 10.42 13.64 8.72
N GLU A 122 11.66 13.90 9.11
CA GLU A 122 12.24 13.36 10.33
C GLU A 122 11.49 13.89 11.57
N PRO A 123 11.54 13.17 12.70
CA PRO A 123 12.31 11.95 12.96
C PRO A 123 11.68 10.64 12.42
N TYR A 124 12.55 9.66 12.15
CA TYR A 124 12.16 8.29 11.81
C TYR A 124 12.57 7.33 12.92
N THR A 125 11.92 6.16 12.95
CA THR A 125 12.30 5.06 13.83
C THR A 125 12.14 3.72 13.13
N THR A 126 12.76 2.68 13.69
CA THR A 126 12.77 1.33 13.15
C THR A 126 11.65 0.49 13.78
N PHE A 127 10.84 -0.13 12.94
CA PHE A 127 9.75 -1.02 13.30
C PHE A 127 10.14 -2.44 12.93
N ARG A 128 10.18 -3.32 13.92
CA ARG A 128 10.38 -4.75 13.69
C ARG A 128 9.10 -5.40 13.21
N VAL A 129 9.20 -6.26 12.20
CA VAL A 129 8.07 -7.05 11.75
C VAL A 129 7.85 -8.23 12.71
N PRO A 130 6.61 -8.54 13.09
CA PRO A 130 6.30 -9.77 13.80
C PRO A 130 6.86 -11.00 13.08
N ASP A 131 7.45 -11.92 13.85
CA ASP A 131 8.00 -13.20 13.36
C ASP A 131 9.06 -13.06 12.25
N GLY A 132 9.77 -11.93 12.18
CA GLY A 132 10.91 -11.72 11.29
C GLY A 132 10.57 -11.24 9.87
N GLY A 133 9.30 -11.04 9.55
CA GLY A 133 8.85 -10.52 8.26
C GLY A 133 8.99 -11.48 7.09
N LEU A 134 8.26 -11.19 6.02
CA LEU A 134 8.24 -11.93 4.76
C LEU A 134 9.34 -11.44 3.81
N MET A 135 9.71 -10.16 3.86
CA MET A 135 10.76 -9.59 3.03
C MET A 135 11.90 -8.97 3.85
N PHE A 136 11.57 -8.15 4.83
CA PHE A 136 12.57 -7.52 5.69
C PHE A 136 12.19 -7.69 7.16
N ARG A 137 13.19 -7.90 8.02
CA ARG A 137 13.00 -8.05 9.47
C ARG A 137 12.52 -6.77 10.14
N GLU A 138 12.79 -5.62 9.53
CA GLU A 138 12.42 -4.31 10.05
C GLU A 138 12.35 -3.23 8.95
N TYR A 139 11.61 -2.16 9.25
CA TYR A 139 11.38 -1.00 8.37
C TYR A 139 11.59 0.31 9.13
N VAL A 140 12.21 1.28 8.49
CA VAL A 140 12.32 2.65 8.96
C VAL A 140 11.08 3.42 8.50
N MET A 141 10.32 4.00 9.43
CA MET A 141 9.13 4.80 9.12
C MET A 141 9.03 6.03 10.03
N SER A 142 8.13 6.96 9.71
CA SER A 142 7.90 8.16 10.52
C SER A 142 7.57 7.85 11.98
N GLU A 143 8.16 8.58 12.92
CA GLU A 143 7.88 8.44 14.35
C GLU A 143 6.41 8.75 14.70
N HIS A 144 5.68 9.45 13.81
CA HIS A 144 4.23 9.61 13.93
C HIS A 144 3.49 8.27 14.03
N MET A 145 4.01 7.20 13.41
CA MET A 145 3.42 5.86 13.52
C MET A 145 3.76 5.17 14.83
N ALA A 146 4.99 5.35 15.35
CA ALA A 146 5.44 4.68 16.57
C ALA A 146 4.79 5.25 17.83
N SER A 147 4.44 6.53 17.78
CA SER A 147 3.81 7.26 18.88
C SER A 147 2.28 7.27 18.80
N ALA A 148 1.68 6.66 17.77
CA ALA A 148 0.24 6.58 17.64
C ALA A 148 -0.31 5.37 18.41
N ASP A 149 -1.43 5.58 19.11
CA ASP A 149 -2.17 4.48 19.74
C ASP A 149 -3.06 3.75 18.72
N ALA A 150 -3.39 4.41 17.60
CA ALA A 150 -4.13 3.84 16.49
C ALA A 150 -3.67 4.40 15.14
N VAL A 151 -3.67 3.55 14.12
CA VAL A 151 -3.42 3.90 12.72
C VAL A 151 -4.72 3.79 11.92
N VAL A 152 -4.94 4.72 10.99
CA VAL A 152 -6.12 4.75 10.11
C VAL A 152 -5.66 4.80 8.65
N SER A 153 -6.24 3.97 7.78
CA SER A 153 -5.95 3.97 6.34
C SER A 153 -7.18 4.43 5.55
N LEU A 154 -7.04 5.53 4.81
CA LEU A 154 -8.09 6.09 3.94
C LEU A 154 -7.63 6.01 2.49
N ALA A 155 -8.12 5.00 1.78
CA ALA A 155 -7.66 4.64 0.45
C ALA A 155 -8.69 4.95 -0.64
N LYS A 156 -8.20 5.11 -1.87
CA LYS A 156 -9.02 5.19 -3.08
C LYS A 156 -9.10 3.80 -3.73
N MET A 157 -10.28 3.41 -4.20
CA MET A 157 -10.49 2.19 -4.99
C MET A 157 -9.85 2.32 -6.37
N LYS A 158 -8.71 1.66 -6.58
CA LYS A 158 -7.96 1.73 -7.85
C LYS A 158 -7.33 0.40 -8.24
N SER A 159 -7.25 0.13 -9.54
CA SER A 159 -6.29 -0.83 -10.10
C SER A 159 -4.86 -0.43 -9.76
N HIS A 160 -3.97 -1.40 -9.57
CA HIS A 160 -2.54 -1.17 -9.43
C HIS A 160 -1.78 -2.19 -10.26
N LEU A 161 -0.88 -1.73 -11.14
CA LEU A 161 -0.24 -2.61 -12.13
C LEU A 161 0.50 -3.79 -11.48
N ALA A 162 1.20 -3.56 -10.36
CA ALA A 162 2.02 -4.59 -9.72
C ALA A 162 1.30 -5.47 -8.67
N THR A 163 0.16 -5.02 -8.14
CA THR A 163 -0.49 -5.67 -6.98
C THR A 163 -1.96 -5.98 -7.23
N GLY A 164 -2.44 -5.77 -8.45
CA GLY A 164 -3.84 -5.89 -8.83
C GLY A 164 -4.71 -4.73 -8.36
N ALA A 165 -4.69 -4.45 -7.05
CA ALA A 165 -5.48 -3.41 -6.42
C ALA A 165 -4.63 -2.52 -5.51
N THR A 166 -5.12 -1.29 -5.25
CA THR A 166 -4.55 -0.37 -4.26
C THR A 166 -5.19 -0.62 -2.89
N LEU A 167 -6.37 -0.06 -2.62
CA LEU A 167 -7.10 -0.25 -1.35
C LEU A 167 -6.25 0.05 -0.10
N THR A 168 -6.69 -0.41 1.08
CA THR A 168 -6.20 0.07 2.37
C THR A 168 -4.82 -0.46 2.73
N MET A 169 -4.47 -1.68 2.32
CA MET A 169 -3.14 -2.25 2.54
C MET A 169 -2.09 -1.57 1.66
N LYS A 170 -2.34 -1.41 0.35
CA LYS A 170 -1.38 -0.72 -0.54
C LYS A 170 -1.20 0.74 -0.15
N ASN A 171 -2.24 1.38 0.39
CA ASN A 171 -2.18 2.76 0.85
C ASN A 171 -1.14 2.96 1.96
N LEU A 172 -0.86 1.95 2.80
CA LEU A 172 0.20 2.00 3.82
C LEU A 172 1.61 2.10 3.22
N PHE A 173 1.79 1.78 1.93
CA PHE A 173 3.07 1.95 1.24
C PHE A 173 3.52 3.42 1.17
N GLY A 174 2.60 4.37 1.35
CA GLY A 174 2.92 5.80 1.50
C GLY A 174 3.30 6.20 2.92
N ILE A 175 3.75 5.29 3.77
CA ILE A 175 4.25 5.61 5.13
C ILE A 175 5.79 5.55 5.18
N PRO A 176 6.46 4.53 4.59
CA PRO A 176 7.90 4.55 4.45
C PRO A 176 8.40 5.81 3.71
N PRO A 177 9.39 6.54 4.27
CA PRO A 177 9.87 7.78 3.68
C PRO A 177 10.66 7.54 2.39
N CYS A 178 10.42 8.37 1.37
CA CYS A 178 11.17 8.36 0.11
C CYS A 178 12.68 8.56 0.34
N LYS A 179 13.07 9.42 1.30
CA LYS A 179 14.48 9.70 1.61
C LYS A 179 15.28 8.47 2.02
N VAL A 180 14.64 7.45 2.60
CA VAL A 180 15.32 6.22 3.06
C VAL A 180 15.32 5.14 1.98
N TYR A 181 14.25 5.05 1.19
CA TYR A 181 13.99 3.95 0.27
C TYR A 181 14.11 4.33 -1.22
N GLY A 182 14.63 5.53 -1.49
CA GLY A 182 14.63 6.18 -2.80
C GLY A 182 13.24 6.73 -3.15
N THR A 183 13.12 7.55 -4.19
CA THR A 183 11.84 8.07 -4.68
C THR A 183 11.35 7.22 -5.86
N PRO A 184 10.11 6.67 -5.90
CA PRO A 184 9.00 6.72 -4.93
C PRO A 184 8.94 5.49 -3.97
N ARG A 185 9.99 5.24 -3.19
CA ARG A 185 10.35 3.99 -2.46
C ARG A 185 10.75 2.84 -3.37
N ARG A 186 11.53 3.14 -4.39
CA ARG A 186 11.91 2.17 -5.44
C ARG A 186 12.60 0.93 -4.88
N TYR A 187 13.35 1.05 -3.79
CA TYR A 187 13.99 -0.10 -3.13
C TYR A 187 12.96 -1.14 -2.63
N LEU A 188 11.85 -0.67 -2.09
CA LEU A 188 10.76 -1.50 -1.55
C LEU A 188 9.79 -1.97 -2.65
N HIS A 189 9.64 -1.20 -3.72
CA HIS A 189 8.74 -1.49 -4.85
C HIS A 189 9.34 -2.49 -5.87
N ALA A 190 10.54 -3.04 -5.61
CA ALA A 190 11.16 -3.98 -6.54
C ALA A 190 10.32 -5.25 -6.74
N ALA A 191 10.55 -5.95 -7.85
CA ALA A 191 9.93 -7.25 -8.12
C ALA A 191 10.20 -8.22 -6.95
N ILE A 192 9.27 -9.13 -6.69
CA ILE A 192 9.24 -10.03 -5.52
C ILE A 192 9.01 -9.31 -4.18
N ARG A 193 9.63 -8.15 -3.95
CA ARG A 193 9.54 -7.44 -2.67
C ARG A 193 8.15 -6.89 -2.39
N LEU A 194 7.55 -6.20 -3.36
CA LEU A 194 6.40 -5.34 -3.09
C LEU A 194 5.26 -6.05 -2.33
N PRO A 195 4.71 -7.20 -2.75
CA PRO A 195 3.60 -7.80 -2.01
C PRO A 195 3.93 -8.17 -0.57
N ARG A 196 5.14 -8.69 -0.35
CA ARG A 196 5.65 -9.08 0.96
C ARG A 196 5.90 -7.87 1.85
N VAL A 197 6.42 -6.78 1.29
CA VAL A 197 6.55 -5.49 1.97
C VAL A 197 5.20 -4.97 2.43
N LEU A 198 4.15 -5.08 1.62
CA LEU A 198 2.81 -4.64 2.01
C LEU A 198 2.24 -5.46 3.16
N ALA A 199 2.39 -6.78 3.10
CA ALA A 199 1.99 -7.66 4.19
C ALA A 199 2.79 -7.37 5.48
N ASP A 200 4.10 -7.16 5.39
CA ASP A 200 4.95 -6.80 6.53
C ASP A 200 4.53 -5.47 7.17
N ILE A 201 4.32 -4.43 6.37
CA ILE A 201 3.83 -3.13 6.86
C ILE A 201 2.43 -3.27 7.49
N GLY A 202 1.55 -4.07 6.88
CA GLY A 202 0.22 -4.37 7.44
C GLY A 202 0.30 -5.08 8.81
N LEU A 203 1.23 -6.02 8.96
CA LEU A 203 1.49 -6.74 10.22
C LEU A 203 2.04 -5.82 11.31
N ILE A 204 2.85 -4.83 10.94
CA ILE A 204 3.38 -3.80 11.85
C ILE A 204 2.27 -2.86 12.31
N LEU A 205 1.55 -2.24 11.36
CA LEU A 205 0.71 -1.07 11.65
C LEU A 205 -0.73 -1.41 12.06
N ARG A 206 -1.26 -2.53 11.57
CA ARG A 206 -2.61 -3.06 11.87
C ARG A 206 -3.69 -1.96 12.03
N PRO A 207 -3.99 -1.18 10.97
CA PRO A 207 -4.90 -0.06 11.07
C PRO A 207 -6.24 -0.42 11.72
N THR A 208 -6.64 0.38 12.70
CA THR A 208 -7.88 0.23 13.48
C THR A 208 -9.11 0.61 12.66
N ILE A 209 -8.94 1.54 11.72
CA ILE A 209 -10.00 1.96 10.78
C ILE A 209 -9.41 1.90 9.37
N ASN A 210 -10.12 1.21 8.48
CA ASN A 210 -9.76 1.03 7.09
C ASN A 210 -10.95 1.49 6.26
N VAL A 211 -10.79 2.56 5.47
CA VAL A 211 -11.84 3.10 4.60
C VAL A 211 -11.39 3.02 3.15
N ILE A 212 -12.24 2.47 2.29
CA ILE A 212 -12.10 2.47 0.83
C ILE A 212 -13.15 3.41 0.28
N ASP A 213 -12.68 4.53 -0.27
CA ASP A 213 -13.43 5.42 -1.14
C ASP A 213 -13.48 4.84 -2.55
N GLY A 214 -14.62 4.27 -2.91
CA GLY A 214 -14.94 3.78 -4.26
C GLY A 214 -16.10 4.52 -4.91
N ILE A 215 -16.49 5.70 -4.41
CA ILE A 215 -17.60 6.49 -4.96
C ILE A 215 -17.32 6.78 -6.44
N VAL A 216 -16.12 7.33 -6.66
CA VAL A 216 -15.43 7.34 -7.96
C VAL A 216 -14.09 6.65 -7.75
N GLY A 217 -13.86 5.56 -8.47
CA GLY A 217 -12.60 4.81 -8.48
C GLY A 217 -11.76 5.08 -9.73
N GLN A 218 -10.72 4.27 -9.92
CA GLN A 218 -9.85 4.32 -11.10
C GLN A 218 -9.44 2.93 -11.61
N THR A 219 -9.48 2.71 -12.92
CA THR A 219 -9.13 1.43 -13.55
C THR A 219 -7.79 1.46 -14.30
N GLN A 220 -7.29 0.27 -14.65
CA GLN A 220 -6.13 -0.03 -15.53
C GLN A 220 -4.75 0.28 -14.96
N LYS A 221 -4.62 1.29 -14.10
CA LYS A 221 -3.34 1.72 -13.51
C LYS A 221 -3.57 2.56 -12.26
N GLU A 222 -2.53 2.67 -11.44
CA GLU A 222 -2.55 3.37 -10.16
C GLU A 222 -2.64 4.90 -10.28
N TRP A 223 -2.16 5.46 -11.40
CA TRP A 223 -2.15 6.90 -11.71
C TRP A 223 -2.58 7.15 -13.15
N HIS A 224 -3.29 8.26 -13.39
CA HIS A 224 -3.74 8.65 -14.73
C HIS A 224 -4.59 7.60 -15.46
N GLY A 225 -5.25 6.71 -14.71
CA GLY A 225 -6.23 5.75 -15.22
C GLY A 225 -7.59 6.40 -15.52
N PRO A 226 -8.45 5.73 -16.30
CA PRO A 226 -9.85 6.13 -16.47
C PRO A 226 -10.60 6.08 -15.13
N ALA A 227 -11.52 7.02 -14.92
CA ALA A 227 -12.41 7.03 -13.76
C ALA A 227 -13.44 5.88 -13.85
N VAL A 228 -13.90 5.42 -12.69
CA VAL A 228 -14.94 4.39 -12.55
C VAL A 228 -16.03 4.90 -11.62
N ASP A 229 -17.27 4.92 -12.11
CA ASP A 229 -18.46 5.24 -11.30
C ASP A 229 -18.91 3.99 -10.52
N SER A 230 -18.16 3.63 -9.47
CA SER A 230 -18.44 2.44 -8.64
C SER A 230 -19.51 2.71 -7.58
N GLY A 231 -19.56 3.93 -7.02
CA GLY A 231 -20.59 4.34 -6.06
C GLY A 231 -20.43 3.75 -4.66
N TRP A 232 -19.40 2.95 -4.41
CA TRP A 232 -19.22 2.22 -3.15
C TRP A 232 -18.39 2.99 -2.12
N LEU A 233 -18.84 2.93 -0.87
CA LEU A 233 -18.05 3.31 0.31
C LEU A 233 -17.95 2.08 1.21
N ILE A 234 -16.74 1.76 1.67
CA ILE A 234 -16.49 0.57 2.50
C ILE A 234 -15.64 1.00 3.69
N ALA A 235 -16.00 0.54 4.90
CA ALA A 235 -15.26 0.79 6.12
C ALA A 235 -15.17 -0.48 6.97
N GLY A 236 -14.04 -0.74 7.61
CA GLY A 236 -13.91 -1.89 8.50
C GLY A 236 -12.76 -1.79 9.49
N ASN A 237 -12.77 -2.70 10.47
CA ASN A 237 -11.82 -2.74 11.58
C ASN A 237 -10.62 -3.69 11.33
N ASN A 238 -10.48 -4.22 10.12
CA ASN A 238 -9.38 -5.11 9.75
C ASN A 238 -9.00 -4.88 8.29
N THR A 239 -7.70 -4.65 8.04
CA THR A 239 -7.18 -4.30 6.71
C THR A 239 -7.42 -5.39 5.66
N VAL A 240 -7.18 -6.66 5.99
CA VAL A 240 -7.38 -7.77 5.03
C VAL A 240 -8.86 -7.93 4.71
N ALA A 241 -9.72 -7.90 5.74
CA ALA A 241 -11.15 -8.06 5.55
C ALA A 241 -11.76 -6.91 4.73
N THR A 242 -11.39 -5.67 5.04
CA THR A 242 -11.84 -4.49 4.29
C THR A 242 -11.38 -4.54 2.83
N ASP A 243 -10.12 -4.91 2.58
CA ASP A 243 -9.60 -5.05 1.22
C ASP A 243 -10.26 -6.21 0.47
N ALA A 244 -10.56 -7.33 1.13
CA ALA A 244 -11.24 -8.46 0.50
C ALA A 244 -12.67 -8.09 0.04
N VAL A 245 -13.41 -7.32 0.84
CA VAL A 245 -14.71 -6.76 0.43
C VAL A 245 -14.53 -5.77 -0.73
N GLY A 246 -13.52 -4.89 -0.67
CA GLY A 246 -13.19 -3.98 -1.76
C GLY A 246 -12.84 -4.69 -3.07
N MET A 247 -12.05 -5.76 -3.01
CA MET A 247 -11.68 -6.60 -4.15
C MET A 247 -12.91 -7.28 -4.74
N THR A 248 -13.79 -7.80 -3.90
CA THR A 248 -15.07 -8.40 -4.34
C THR A 248 -15.92 -7.40 -5.12
N VAL A 249 -16.02 -6.16 -4.64
CA VAL A 249 -16.71 -5.07 -5.35
C VAL A 249 -16.03 -4.76 -6.71
N MET A 250 -14.70 -4.84 -6.76
CA MET A 250 -13.93 -4.67 -7.99
C MET A 250 -14.01 -5.87 -8.95
N GLY A 251 -14.72 -6.95 -8.59
CA GLY A 251 -14.77 -8.19 -9.38
C GLY A 251 -13.48 -9.00 -9.32
N VAL A 252 -12.64 -8.77 -8.31
CA VAL A 252 -11.37 -9.47 -8.08
C VAL A 252 -11.55 -10.50 -6.96
N ASP A 253 -11.14 -11.73 -7.20
CA ASP A 253 -11.12 -12.77 -6.16
C ASP A 253 -10.07 -12.44 -5.09
N PRO A 254 -10.46 -12.19 -3.82
CA PRO A 254 -9.51 -11.93 -2.75
C PRO A 254 -8.59 -13.11 -2.41
N ALA A 255 -8.99 -14.34 -2.76
CA ALA A 255 -8.17 -15.55 -2.66
C ALA A 255 -7.36 -15.85 -3.94
N GLY A 256 -7.61 -15.11 -5.02
CA GLY A 256 -6.84 -15.17 -6.27
C GLY A 256 -5.38 -14.81 -6.06
N ASP A 257 -4.51 -15.28 -6.95
CA ASP A 257 -3.06 -15.15 -6.78
C ASP A 257 -2.31 -15.24 -8.11
N TYR A 258 -1.01 -14.94 -8.09
CA TYR A 258 -0.15 -15.08 -9.25
C TYR A 258 -0.15 -16.52 -9.81
N PRO A 259 -0.22 -16.72 -11.14
CA PRO A 259 -0.16 -15.71 -12.21
C PRO A 259 -1.52 -15.18 -12.70
N ASP A 260 -2.61 -15.52 -12.00
CA ASP A 260 -3.96 -15.21 -12.42
C ASP A 260 -4.27 -13.72 -12.26
N SER A 261 -5.15 -13.22 -13.12
CA SER A 261 -5.53 -11.81 -13.12
C SER A 261 -6.21 -11.40 -11.81
N PRO A 262 -5.89 -10.21 -11.26
CA PRO A 262 -4.99 -9.17 -11.76
C PRO A 262 -3.53 -9.23 -11.23
N PHE A 263 -3.09 -10.38 -10.70
CA PHE A 263 -1.79 -10.56 -10.07
C PHE A 263 -0.74 -11.08 -11.04
N HIS A 264 -0.29 -10.23 -11.95
CA HIS A 264 0.67 -10.64 -12.99
C HIS A 264 2.13 -10.39 -12.64
N PHE A 265 2.44 -9.62 -11.59
CA PHE A 265 3.85 -9.33 -11.27
C PHE A 265 4.42 -10.28 -10.23
N ASP A 266 3.65 -10.53 -9.17
CA ASP A 266 4.00 -11.43 -8.09
C ASP A 266 2.72 -11.69 -7.27
N ARG A 267 2.85 -12.37 -6.14
CA ARG A 267 1.73 -12.83 -5.30
C ARG A 267 0.78 -11.72 -4.85
N ASN A 268 -0.45 -12.11 -4.56
CA ASN A 268 -1.47 -11.23 -3.97
C ASN A 268 -1.07 -10.81 -2.53
N PRO A 269 -0.85 -9.51 -2.26
CA PRO A 269 -0.45 -9.04 -0.92
C PRO A 269 -1.52 -9.28 0.16
N VAL A 270 -2.81 -9.21 -0.20
CA VAL A 270 -3.93 -9.41 0.74
C VAL A 270 -3.98 -10.88 1.18
N LYS A 271 -3.79 -11.80 0.24
CA LYS A 271 -3.67 -13.23 0.52
C LYS A 271 -2.43 -13.55 1.35
N LEU A 272 -1.27 -12.99 1.01
CA LEU A 272 -0.04 -13.15 1.80
C LEU A 272 -0.23 -12.69 3.26
N ALA A 273 -0.88 -11.55 3.48
CA ALA A 273 -1.14 -11.06 4.82
C ALA A 273 -2.15 -11.95 5.58
N SER A 274 -3.13 -12.52 4.88
CA SER A 274 -4.08 -13.50 5.43
C SER A 274 -3.39 -14.79 5.88
N GLU A 275 -2.49 -15.33 5.06
CA GLU A 275 -1.66 -16.49 5.39
C GLU A 275 -0.77 -16.26 6.63
N ARG A 276 -0.51 -14.98 6.96
CA ARG A 276 0.20 -14.54 8.17
C ARG A 276 -0.72 -14.15 9.33
N GLY A 277 -2.02 -14.44 9.21
CA GLY A 277 -3.00 -14.24 10.27
C GLY A 277 -3.41 -12.79 10.51
N LEU A 278 -3.16 -11.87 9.56
CA LEU A 278 -3.57 -10.47 9.72
C LEU A 278 -5.10 -10.29 9.64
N GLY A 279 -5.77 -11.17 8.89
CA GLY A 279 -7.24 -11.19 8.76
C GLY A 279 -7.67 -12.15 7.65
N PRO A 280 -8.97 -12.45 7.54
CA PRO A 280 -9.48 -13.38 6.55
C PRO A 280 -9.60 -12.75 5.16
N VAL A 281 -9.51 -13.58 4.11
CA VAL A 281 -9.91 -13.23 2.74
C VAL A 281 -11.30 -13.77 2.39
N ASP A 282 -11.79 -14.76 3.13
CA ASP A 282 -13.13 -15.33 2.97
C ASP A 282 -14.16 -14.48 3.69
N LEU A 283 -15.10 -13.91 2.92
CA LEU A 283 -16.17 -13.07 3.45
C LEU A 283 -17.07 -13.82 4.46
N ALA A 284 -17.16 -15.15 4.41
CA ALA A 284 -17.91 -15.93 5.41
C ALA A 284 -17.27 -15.89 6.81
N GLU A 285 -15.99 -15.54 6.91
CA GLU A 285 -15.26 -15.37 8.17
C GLU A 285 -15.40 -13.95 8.74
N MET A 286 -16.10 -13.06 8.04
CA MET A 286 -16.35 -11.68 8.41
C MET A 286 -17.82 -11.48 8.84
N ASP A 287 -18.08 -10.34 9.47
CA ASP A 287 -19.43 -9.79 9.64
C ASP A 287 -19.58 -8.61 8.68
N VAL A 288 -20.14 -8.87 7.49
CA VAL A 288 -20.35 -7.87 6.45
C VAL A 288 -21.72 -7.22 6.65
N ARG A 289 -21.72 -5.90 6.88
CA ARG A 289 -22.92 -5.10 7.18
C ARG A 289 -23.21 -4.10 6.05
N GLY A 290 -24.48 -3.72 5.88
CA GLY A 290 -24.91 -2.71 4.91
C GLY A 290 -25.52 -3.30 3.63
N ASP A 291 -25.27 -2.66 2.50
CA ASP A 291 -25.89 -3.00 1.21
C ASP A 291 -25.32 -4.29 0.62
N ALA A 292 -26.13 -4.99 -0.20
CA ALA A 292 -25.70 -6.20 -0.88
C ALA A 292 -24.54 -5.89 -1.83
N LEU A 293 -23.40 -6.58 -1.65
CA LEU A 293 -22.24 -6.44 -2.52
C LEU A 293 -22.58 -6.93 -3.92
N PHE A 294 -22.79 -6.00 -4.84
CA PHE A 294 -22.84 -6.30 -6.26
C PHE A 294 -21.41 -6.23 -6.80
N ALA A 295 -20.98 -7.26 -7.53
CA ALA A 295 -19.78 -7.13 -8.35
C ALA A 295 -20.03 -5.96 -9.32
N SER A 296 -19.16 -4.95 -9.29
CA SER A 296 -19.27 -3.86 -10.25
C SER A 296 -19.02 -4.40 -11.65
N ASP A 297 -19.83 -4.02 -12.64
CA ASP A 297 -19.53 -4.22 -14.06
C ASP A 297 -18.28 -3.41 -14.50
N ALA A 298 -17.72 -2.59 -13.61
CA ALA A 298 -16.52 -1.83 -13.86
C ALA A 298 -15.30 -2.74 -13.94
N PHE A 299 -14.88 -3.00 -15.17
CA PHE A 299 -13.65 -3.73 -15.45
C PHE A 299 -12.43 -2.92 -14.97
N PHE A 300 -11.84 -3.33 -13.85
CA PHE A 300 -10.53 -2.89 -13.39
C PHE A 300 -9.47 -3.60 -14.26
N SER A 301 -9.08 -2.98 -15.39
CA SER A 301 -8.38 -3.71 -16.46
C SER A 301 -7.02 -4.23 -16.06
N ASP A 302 -6.68 -5.31 -16.74
CA ASP A 302 -5.42 -6.02 -16.65
C ASP A 302 -4.43 -5.54 -17.73
N ARG A 303 -3.16 -5.35 -17.36
CA ARG A 303 -2.05 -5.30 -18.31
C ARG A 303 -1.44 -6.69 -18.36
N HIS A 304 -1.83 -7.46 -19.36
CA HIS A 304 -1.25 -8.77 -19.59
C HIS A 304 0.24 -8.65 -19.92
N MET A 305 1.08 -9.31 -19.12
CA MET A 305 2.42 -9.70 -19.50
C MET A 305 2.43 -11.22 -19.59
N GLU A 306 3.14 -11.76 -20.58
CA GLU A 306 3.31 -13.20 -20.75
C GLU A 306 3.84 -13.82 -19.44
N PRO A 307 3.11 -14.75 -18.81
CA PRO A 307 3.51 -15.32 -17.51
C PRO A 307 4.93 -15.90 -17.52
N ASP A 308 5.32 -16.61 -18.59
CA ASP A 308 6.65 -17.19 -18.73
C ASP A 308 7.76 -16.14 -18.66
N LEU A 309 7.54 -14.96 -19.26
CA LEU A 309 8.51 -13.86 -19.20
C LEU A 309 8.67 -13.36 -17.76
N LEU A 310 7.60 -13.34 -16.98
CA LEU A 310 7.63 -12.88 -15.60
C LEU A 310 8.28 -13.90 -14.68
N ASP A 311 8.03 -15.18 -14.90
CA ASP A 311 8.72 -16.25 -14.20
C ASP A 311 10.23 -16.19 -14.46
N ASP A 312 10.66 -16.02 -15.72
CA ASP A 312 12.09 -15.82 -16.04
C ASP A 312 12.69 -14.62 -15.30
N ILE A 313 11.94 -13.51 -15.22
CA ILE A 313 12.39 -12.30 -14.52
C ILE A 313 12.56 -12.55 -13.03
N ARG A 314 11.57 -13.19 -12.40
CA ARG A 314 11.57 -13.50 -10.97
C ARG A 314 12.70 -14.48 -10.65
N HIS A 315 12.87 -15.52 -11.47
CA HIS A 315 13.97 -16.46 -11.36
C HIS A 315 15.33 -15.76 -11.49
N SER A 316 15.48 -14.88 -12.49
CA SER A 316 16.70 -14.09 -12.67
C SER A 316 16.99 -13.13 -11.50
N VAL A 317 15.97 -12.57 -10.82
CA VAL A 317 16.20 -11.81 -9.57
C VAL A 317 16.71 -12.74 -8.47
N ALA A 318 16.13 -13.94 -8.34
CA ALA A 318 16.51 -14.90 -7.30
C ALA A 318 17.95 -15.42 -7.49
N GLU A 319 18.36 -15.73 -8.72
CA GLU A 319 19.75 -16.09 -9.05
C GLU A 319 20.74 -15.00 -8.65
N GLN A 320 20.38 -13.73 -8.87
CA GLN A 320 21.23 -12.59 -8.51
C GLN A 320 21.27 -12.36 -6.99
N ALA A 321 20.20 -12.69 -6.28
CA ALA A 321 20.18 -12.66 -4.82
C ALA A 321 21.10 -13.75 -4.23
N GLU A 322 21.10 -14.96 -4.81
CA GLU A 322 22.03 -16.05 -4.48
C GLU A 322 23.48 -15.64 -4.77
N LEU A 323 23.76 -15.10 -5.97
CA LEU A 323 25.08 -14.56 -6.33
C LEU A 323 25.58 -13.52 -5.32
N PHE A 324 24.70 -12.62 -4.88
CA PHE A 324 25.03 -11.64 -3.85
C PHE A 324 25.41 -12.30 -2.53
N GLN A 325 24.68 -13.34 -2.10
CA GLN A 325 25.01 -14.07 -0.87
C GLN A 325 26.37 -14.77 -0.98
N ASP A 326 26.62 -15.49 -2.07
CA ASP A 326 27.85 -16.23 -2.30
C ASP A 326 29.09 -15.33 -2.35
N ARG A 327 28.92 -14.09 -2.82
CA ARG A 327 30.00 -13.12 -3.00
C ARG A 327 29.89 -11.93 -2.05
N ARG A 328 29.14 -12.07 -0.95
CA ARG A 328 28.82 -10.96 -0.04
C ARG A 328 30.06 -10.20 0.41
N ASP A 329 31.11 -10.90 0.84
CA ASP A 329 32.33 -10.26 1.35
C ASP A 329 32.99 -9.38 0.28
N ALA A 330 33.04 -9.85 -0.98
CA ALA A 330 33.57 -9.06 -2.08
C ALA A 330 32.71 -7.82 -2.38
N TYR A 331 31.37 -7.96 -2.34
CA TYR A 331 30.48 -6.81 -2.48
C TYR A 331 30.64 -5.82 -1.33
N VAL A 332 30.80 -6.29 -0.09
CA VAL A 332 31.03 -5.43 1.09
C VAL A 332 32.34 -4.68 0.96
N ASP A 333 33.43 -5.35 0.57
CA ASP A 333 34.73 -4.71 0.39
C ASP A 333 34.69 -3.56 -0.62
N GLU A 334 33.88 -3.68 -1.68
CA GLU A 334 33.82 -2.69 -2.77
C GLU A 334 32.70 -1.65 -2.58
N TYR A 335 31.55 -2.04 -2.03
CA TYR A 335 30.31 -1.26 -2.07
C TYR A 335 29.62 -1.04 -0.71
N ALA A 336 30.27 -1.31 0.42
CA ALA A 336 29.67 -1.13 1.75
C ALA A 336 28.96 0.23 1.92
N GLY A 337 27.74 0.18 2.45
CA GLY A 337 26.89 1.36 2.69
C GLY A 337 26.15 1.89 1.45
N GLN A 338 26.52 1.45 0.25
CA GLN A 338 25.86 1.82 -1.00
C GLN A 338 24.65 0.92 -1.28
N VAL A 339 23.77 1.39 -2.15
CA VAL A 339 22.76 0.59 -2.82
C VAL A 339 23.29 0.23 -4.20
N ILE A 340 23.38 -1.07 -4.48
CA ILE A 340 23.75 -1.60 -5.79
C ILE A 340 22.52 -2.05 -6.58
N GLY A 341 22.60 -1.97 -7.90
CA GLY A 341 21.69 -2.62 -8.83
C GLY A 341 22.44 -3.68 -9.62
N LEU A 342 22.05 -4.94 -9.45
CA LEU A 342 22.54 -6.07 -10.22
C LEU A 342 21.59 -6.37 -11.38
N TYR A 343 22.16 -6.56 -12.57
CA TYR A 343 21.44 -7.00 -13.76
C TYR A 343 22.27 -8.03 -14.51
N ASP A 344 21.75 -9.26 -14.61
CA ASP A 344 22.47 -10.42 -15.17
C ASP A 344 23.84 -10.68 -14.51
N GLY A 345 23.95 -10.38 -13.22
CA GLY A 345 25.18 -10.56 -12.43
C GLY A 345 26.15 -9.38 -12.45
N ASP A 346 25.94 -8.41 -13.35
CA ASP A 346 26.75 -7.20 -13.42
C ASP A 346 26.22 -6.09 -12.50
N VAL A 347 27.13 -5.40 -11.81
CA VAL A 347 26.79 -4.17 -11.07
C VAL A 347 26.60 -3.04 -12.07
N ILE A 348 25.35 -2.73 -12.38
CA ILE A 348 24.99 -1.64 -13.31
C ILE A 348 24.77 -0.30 -12.61
N HIS A 349 24.73 -0.31 -11.28
CA HIS A 349 24.61 0.88 -10.43
C HIS A 349 25.20 0.62 -9.06
N ALA A 350 25.89 1.61 -8.51
CA ALA A 350 26.34 1.67 -7.13
C ALA A 350 26.33 3.14 -6.69
N GLY A 351 25.66 3.44 -5.58
CA GLY A 351 25.61 4.79 -5.04
C GLY A 351 24.86 4.88 -3.71
N PRO A 352 24.78 6.07 -3.09
CA PRO A 352 24.07 6.25 -1.82
C PRO A 352 22.55 6.03 -1.92
N ASP A 353 22.00 6.23 -3.11
CA ASP A 353 20.56 6.18 -3.43
C ASP A 353 20.32 5.50 -4.80
N LEU A 354 19.09 5.58 -5.29
CA LEU A 354 18.63 4.97 -6.54
C LEU A 354 18.30 6.00 -7.64
N ASP A 355 18.62 7.28 -7.45
CA ASP A 355 18.09 8.38 -8.28
C ASP A 355 18.60 8.31 -9.73
N ASN A 356 19.82 7.81 -9.94
CA ASN A 356 20.43 7.67 -11.27
C ASN A 356 20.25 6.29 -11.92
N LEU A 357 19.56 5.36 -11.26
CA LEU A 357 19.33 4.03 -11.81
C LEU A 357 18.23 4.09 -12.87
N LYS A 358 18.48 3.62 -14.08
CA LYS A 358 17.42 3.48 -15.11
C LYS A 358 16.37 2.45 -14.69
N SER A 359 15.14 2.56 -15.20
CA SER A 359 14.13 1.52 -14.97
C SER A 359 14.57 0.18 -15.58
N ARG A 360 14.09 -0.92 -15.01
CA ARG A 360 14.36 -2.26 -15.55
C ARG A 360 13.96 -2.41 -17.02
N GLY A 361 12.86 -1.75 -17.42
CA GLY A 361 12.41 -1.74 -18.81
C GLY A 361 13.35 -0.99 -19.77
N GLU A 362 14.04 0.04 -19.30
CA GLU A 362 15.07 0.75 -20.09
C GLU A 362 16.34 -0.08 -20.20
N ILE A 363 16.83 -0.64 -19.08
CA ILE A 363 18.00 -1.53 -19.05
C ILE A 363 17.81 -2.71 -20.00
N ALA A 364 16.65 -3.37 -19.93
CA ALA A 364 16.32 -4.51 -20.79
C ALA A 364 16.31 -4.16 -22.29
N ARG A 365 15.94 -2.93 -22.67
CA ARG A 365 15.98 -2.47 -24.07
C ARG A 365 17.41 -2.20 -24.52
N GLU A 366 18.21 -1.55 -23.67
CA GLU A 366 19.60 -1.20 -23.97
C GLU A 366 20.48 -2.45 -24.11
N GLN A 367 20.27 -3.45 -23.25
CA GLN A 367 21.04 -4.69 -23.24
C GLN A 367 20.43 -5.81 -24.11
N GLY A 368 19.21 -5.61 -24.63
CA GLY A 368 18.52 -6.62 -25.45
C GLY A 368 18.06 -7.87 -24.70
N GLN A 369 18.04 -7.84 -23.36
CA GLN A 369 17.72 -8.97 -22.49
C GLN A 369 16.38 -8.76 -21.77
N ARG A 370 15.25 -9.07 -22.41
CA ARG A 370 13.92 -8.81 -21.84
C ARG A 370 13.50 -9.73 -20.69
N ASN A 371 14.19 -10.83 -20.46
CA ASN A 371 13.86 -11.85 -19.46
C ASN A 371 14.67 -11.70 -18.16
N LYS A 372 15.58 -10.73 -18.07
CA LYS A 372 16.43 -10.52 -16.89
C LYS A 372 15.81 -9.56 -15.88
N GLY A 373 15.99 -9.88 -14.60
CA GLY A 373 15.51 -9.11 -13.46
C GLY A 373 16.52 -8.07 -13.00
N LEU A 374 16.03 -6.99 -12.39
CA LEU A 374 16.86 -6.01 -11.69
C LEU A 374 16.81 -6.32 -10.19
N TYR A 375 17.91 -6.80 -9.61
CA TYR A 375 18.03 -7.01 -8.17
C TYR A 375 18.65 -5.76 -7.53
N LEU A 376 17.98 -5.17 -6.55
CA LEU A 376 18.47 -4.00 -5.83
C LEU A 376 18.97 -4.41 -4.47
N LYS A 377 20.11 -3.93 -4.00
CA LYS A 377 20.61 -4.33 -2.67
C LYS A 377 21.35 -3.23 -1.96
N ARG A 378 20.95 -2.89 -0.73
CA ARG A 378 21.82 -2.15 0.19
C ARG A 378 22.90 -3.11 0.69
N VAL A 379 24.15 -2.77 0.43
CA VAL A 379 25.29 -3.63 0.73
C VAL A 379 25.73 -3.39 2.16
N VAL A 380 25.54 -4.43 2.99
CA VAL A 380 25.87 -4.43 4.41
C VAL A 380 26.53 -5.76 4.80
N PRO A 381 27.37 -5.78 5.85
CA PRO A 381 27.88 -7.02 6.44
C PRO A 381 26.74 -7.97 6.84
N ALA A 382 27.00 -9.29 6.84
CA ALA A 382 25.99 -10.30 7.16
C ALA A 382 25.23 -10.08 8.49
N PRO A 383 25.86 -9.62 9.60
CA PRO A 383 25.14 -9.35 10.85
C PRO A 383 24.10 -8.23 10.77
N GLU A 384 24.26 -7.29 9.83
CA GLU A 384 23.38 -6.14 9.60
C GLU A 384 22.29 -6.44 8.55
N GLU A 385 22.29 -7.64 7.96
CA GLU A 385 21.37 -8.01 6.90
C GLU A 385 19.93 -8.12 7.40
N ILE A 386 19.07 -7.22 6.97
CA ILE A 386 17.64 -7.27 7.34
C ILE A 386 16.77 -7.97 6.30
N GLU A 387 17.26 -8.21 5.08
CA GLU A 387 16.50 -8.88 4.03
C GLU A 387 16.46 -10.39 4.23
N THR A 388 15.27 -10.97 4.09
CA THR A 388 15.05 -12.40 4.19
C THR A 388 15.21 -13.04 2.80
N TYR A 389 16.08 -14.04 2.69
CA TYR A 389 16.40 -14.68 1.40
C TYR A 389 15.56 -15.91 1.05
N SER A 390 14.76 -16.42 2.00
CA SER A 390 13.96 -17.65 1.82
C SER A 390 12.99 -17.57 0.65
N VAL A 391 12.51 -16.37 0.29
CA VAL A 391 11.68 -16.18 -0.91
C VAL A 391 12.46 -16.48 -2.19
N TYR A 392 13.68 -15.99 -2.30
CA TYR A 392 14.53 -16.21 -3.48
C TYR A 392 14.90 -17.69 -3.60
N GLU A 393 15.29 -18.30 -2.48
CA GLU A 393 15.59 -19.73 -2.40
C GLU A 393 14.39 -20.59 -2.81
N SER A 394 13.18 -20.22 -2.37
CA SER A 394 11.94 -20.92 -2.74
C SER A 394 11.63 -20.81 -4.24
N LEU A 395 11.89 -19.64 -4.86
CA LEU A 395 11.73 -19.47 -6.31
C LEU A 395 12.71 -20.35 -7.10
N LEU A 396 13.98 -20.40 -6.67
CA LEU A 396 15.01 -21.25 -7.31
C LEU A 396 14.70 -22.75 -7.15
N ALA A 397 14.03 -23.14 -6.05
CA ALA A 397 13.55 -24.50 -5.82
C ALA A 397 12.30 -24.87 -6.65
N GLY A 398 11.77 -23.95 -7.46
CA GLY A 398 10.59 -24.16 -8.30
C GLY A 398 9.25 -24.05 -7.55
N ALA A 399 9.25 -23.49 -6.33
CA ALA A 399 8.00 -23.16 -5.65
C ALA A 399 7.36 -21.93 -6.30
N ARG A 400 6.02 -21.88 -6.31
CA ARG A 400 5.28 -20.63 -6.51
C ARG A 400 5.44 -19.77 -5.24
N ALA A 401 6.65 -19.24 -5.03
CA ALA A 401 6.98 -18.52 -3.82
C ALA A 401 6.32 -17.14 -3.79
#